data_AF-A0A920LTW8-F1
#
_entry.id   AF-A0A920LTW8-F1
#
_cell.length_a   1.000
_cell.length_b   1.000
_cell.length_c   1.000
_cell.angle_alpha   90.00
_cell.angle_beta   90.00
_cell.angle_gamma   90.00
#
_symmetry.space_group_name_H-M   'P 1'
#
loop_
_entity.id
_entity.type
_entity.pdbx_description
1 polymer ?
#
loop_
_entity_poly.entity_id
_entity_poly.type
_entity_poly.pdbx_seq_one_letter_code
_entity_poly.pdbx_strand_id
1 'polypeptide(L)'
;MVRAISGLGKCYLGLNQFKELTELINTLEDNIKKESEIVDLIKSKDYLENMDVQEDSELEKKFKENPNDLNTRYELAKSQIINKDYSEAINNLLFIIEKNKGWKDNKAKTELLNIFSLLGDSDPLTMEGRSRLSNLIFK
;
A
#
# COMPACT_ATOMS: atom_id res chain seq x y z
N MET A 1 -6.97 -25.25 5.80
CA MET A 1 -6.10 -24.73 6.86
C MET A 1 -5.42 -23.43 6.43
N VAL A 2 -4.63 -23.43 5.35
CA VAL A 2 -3.94 -22.24 4.79
C VAL A 2 -4.85 -21.01 4.65
N ARG A 3 -6.02 -21.16 4.02
CA ARG A 3 -6.99 -20.06 3.87
C ARG A 3 -7.46 -19.43 5.19
N ALA A 4 -7.64 -20.23 6.24
CA ALA A 4 -8.07 -19.73 7.54
C ALA A 4 -6.95 -18.93 8.22
N ILE A 5 -5.70 -19.41 8.10
CA ILE A 5 -4.50 -18.71 8.57
C ILE A 5 -4.32 -17.40 7.80
N SER A 6 -4.45 -17.43 6.47
CA SER A 6 -4.37 -16.23 5.62
C SER A 6 -5.45 -15.22 5.99
N GLY A 7 -6.69 -15.67 6.21
CA GLY A 7 -7.80 -14.83 6.66
C GLY A 7 -7.53 -14.15 8.00
N LEU A 8 -7.11 -14.91 9.02
CA LEU A 8 -6.72 -14.36 10.33
C LEU A 8 -5.54 -13.38 10.19
N GLY A 9 -4.56 -13.71 9.36
CA GLY A 9 -3.42 -12.84 9.10
C GLY A 9 -3.82 -11.50 8.48
N LYS A 10 -4.77 -11.52 7.55
CA LYS A 10 -5.34 -10.29 6.97
C LYS A 10 -6.09 -9.46 8.01
N CYS A 11 -6.73 -10.09 9.00
CA CYS A 11 -7.30 -9.35 10.13
C CYS A 11 -6.22 -8.63 10.95
N TYR A 12 -5.10 -9.29 11.25
CA TYR A 12 -3.98 -8.64 11.94
C TYR A 12 -3.39 -7.47 11.12
N LEU A 13 -3.25 -7.63 9.80
CA LEU A 13 -2.84 -6.51 8.91
C LEU A 13 -3.82 -5.34 8.98
N GLY A 14 -5.12 -5.63 8.89
CA GLY A 14 -6.17 -4.61 8.98
C GLY A 14 -6.20 -3.86 10.32
N LEU A 15 -5.63 -4.45 11.38
CA LEU A 15 -5.49 -3.85 12.71
C LEU A 15 -4.09 -3.27 12.97
N ASN A 16 -3.17 -3.30 12.00
CA ASN A 16 -1.76 -2.92 12.15
C ASN A 16 -1.04 -3.70 13.27
N GLN A 17 -1.49 -4.91 13.57
CA GLN A 17 -0.95 -5.82 14.59
C GLN A 17 0.18 -6.68 14.00
N PHE A 18 1.26 -6.03 13.55
CA PHE A 18 2.36 -6.70 12.84
C PHE A 18 3.15 -7.67 13.71
N LYS A 19 3.24 -7.39 15.02
CA LYS A 19 3.92 -8.25 15.99
C LYS A 19 3.16 -9.56 16.15
N GLU A 20 1.85 -9.50 16.39
CA GLU A 20 0.97 -10.65 16.54
C GLU A 20 0.93 -11.49 15.26
N LEU A 21 0.91 -10.84 14.10
CA LEU A 21 1.03 -11.53 12.81
C LEU A 21 2.37 -12.26 12.67
N THR A 22 3.47 -11.64 13.10
CA THR A 22 4.80 -12.27 13.09
C THR A 22 4.86 -13.48 14.01
N GLU A 23 4.28 -13.37 15.21
CA GLU A 23 4.16 -14.49 16.15
C GLU A 23 3.35 -15.64 15.53
N LEU A 24 2.19 -15.35 14.92
CA LEU A 24 1.39 -16.34 14.20
C LEU A 24 2.22 -17.04 13.10
N ILE A 25 2.87 -16.27 12.23
CA ILE A 25 3.69 -16.81 11.13
C ILE A 25 4.80 -17.72 11.66
N ASN A 26 5.43 -17.35 12.77
CA ASN A 26 6.51 -18.14 13.37
C ASN A 26 6.05 -19.51 13.87
N THR A 27 4.78 -19.65 14.27
CA THR A 27 4.20 -20.96 14.67
C THR A 27 3.95 -21.92 13.51
N LEU A 28 3.99 -21.44 12.26
CA LEU A 28 3.67 -22.25 11.09
C LEU A 28 4.84 -23.15 10.68
N GLU A 29 4.51 -24.33 10.18
CA GLU A 29 5.45 -25.23 9.52
C GLU A 29 5.99 -24.64 8.20
N ASP A 30 7.20 -25.04 7.78
CA ASP A 30 7.88 -24.48 6.61
C ASP A 30 7.18 -24.76 5.28
N ASN A 31 6.46 -25.88 5.16
CA ASN A 31 5.60 -26.17 4.01
C ASN A 31 4.47 -25.14 3.90
N ILE A 32 3.80 -24.81 5.01
CA ILE A 32 2.71 -23.83 5.05
C ILE A 32 3.24 -22.42 4.75
N LYS A 33 4.41 -22.05 5.28
CA LYS A 33 5.04 -20.74 5.01
C LYS A 33 5.36 -20.52 3.52
N LYS A 34 5.54 -21.58 2.75
CA LYS A 34 5.84 -21.53 1.31
C LYS A 34 4.60 -21.49 0.43
N GLU A 35 3.41 -21.70 1.00
CA GLU A 35 2.16 -21.56 0.27
C GLU A 35 1.96 -20.10 -0.18
N SER A 36 1.51 -19.90 -1.41
CA SER A 36 1.43 -18.57 -2.03
C SER A 36 0.64 -17.57 -1.19
N GLU A 37 -0.50 -18.00 -0.62
CA GLU A 37 -1.36 -17.16 0.23
C GLU A 37 -0.65 -16.67 1.50
N ILE A 38 0.32 -17.42 2.03
CA ILE A 38 1.08 -17.05 3.22
C ILE A 38 2.30 -16.20 2.84
N VAL A 39 2.95 -16.53 1.72
CA VAL A 39 4.04 -15.70 1.17
C VAL A 39 3.55 -14.29 0.88
N ASP A 40 2.37 -14.14 0.27
CA ASP A 40 1.81 -12.83 -0.05
C ASP A 40 1.38 -12.07 1.22
N LEU A 41 0.84 -12.78 2.22
CA LEU A 41 0.56 -12.21 3.54
C LEU A 41 1.83 -11.67 4.23
N ILE A 42 2.94 -12.42 4.17
CA ILE A 42 4.24 -11.98 4.70
C ILE A 42 4.72 -10.72 3.98
N LYS A 43 4.68 -10.70 2.65
CA LYS A 43 5.06 -9.51 1.86
C LYS A 43 4.21 -8.29 2.23
N SER A 44 2.89 -8.46 2.36
CA SER A 44 1.98 -7.38 2.75
C SER A 44 2.30 -6.86 4.16
N LYS A 45 2.62 -7.75 5.10
CA LYS A 45 3.09 -7.37 6.44
C LYS A 45 4.36 -6.55 6.36
N ASP A 46 5.40 -7.08 5.72
CA ASP A 46 6.71 -6.44 5.67
C ASP A 46 6.64 -5.10 4.93
N TYR A 47 5.79 -4.98 3.90
CA TYR A 47 5.53 -3.72 3.22
C TYR A 47 4.95 -2.64 4.15
N LEU A 48 3.91 -2.98 4.90
CA LEU A 48 3.25 -2.03 5.81
C LEU A 48 4.10 -1.71 7.04
N GLU A 49 4.77 -2.71 7.61
CA GLU A 49 5.61 -2.57 8.80
C GLU A 49 6.84 -1.68 8.55
N ASN A 50 7.43 -1.76 7.35
CA ASN A 50 8.61 -0.97 6.99
C ASN A 50 8.26 0.41 6.40
N MET A 51 6.99 0.79 6.37
CA MET A 51 6.60 2.09 5.84
C MET A 51 6.92 3.21 6.83
N ASP A 52 7.85 4.08 6.44
CA ASP A 52 8.24 5.25 7.23
C ASP A 52 7.19 6.36 7.10
N VAL A 53 6.27 6.51 8.03
CA VAL A 53 5.16 7.48 7.93
C VAL A 53 5.41 8.70 8.81
N GLN A 54 5.21 9.89 8.24
CA GLN A 54 5.22 11.16 8.98
C GLN A 54 3.84 11.43 9.61
N GLU A 55 3.81 12.21 10.68
CA GLU A 55 2.55 12.59 11.33
C GLU A 55 1.60 13.37 10.39
N ASP A 56 0.34 12.93 10.34
CA ASP A 56 -0.69 13.46 9.44
C ASP A 56 -0.96 14.96 9.60
N SER A 57 -0.91 15.46 10.83
CA SER A 57 -1.36 16.83 11.13
C SER A 57 -0.53 17.91 10.42
N GLU A 58 0.79 17.69 10.29
CA GLU A 58 1.66 18.60 9.56
C GLU A 58 1.52 18.45 8.05
N LEU A 59 1.30 17.22 7.57
CA LEU A 59 1.15 16.93 6.14
C LEU A 59 -0.12 17.57 5.58
N GLU A 60 -1.23 17.50 6.30
CA GLU A 60 -2.48 18.15 5.88
C GLU A 60 -2.32 19.67 5.75
N LYS A 61 -1.59 20.29 6.68
CA LYS A 61 -1.35 21.73 6.63
C LYS A 61 -0.51 22.10 5.40
N LYS A 62 0.60 21.40 5.19
CA LYS A 62 1.46 21.59 4.00
C LYS A 62 0.67 21.38 2.71
N PHE A 63 -0.23 20.41 2.70
CA PHE A 63 -1.08 20.13 1.54
C PHE A 63 -2.08 21.25 1.26
N LYS A 64 -2.71 21.83 2.30
CA LYS A 64 -3.60 22.99 2.14
C LYS A 64 -2.86 24.22 1.61
N GLU A 65 -1.61 24.42 2.05
CA GLU A 65 -0.76 25.53 1.58
C GLU A 65 -0.29 25.33 0.14
N ASN A 66 0.06 24.09 -0.25
CA ASN A 66 0.47 23.76 -1.60
C ASN A 66 -0.04 22.38 -2.05
N PRO A 67 -1.27 22.30 -2.61
CA PRO A 67 -1.84 21.04 -3.07
C PRO A 67 -1.12 20.43 -4.27
N ASN A 68 -0.18 21.13 -4.90
CA ASN A 68 0.57 20.62 -6.04
C ASN A 68 1.95 20.09 -5.65
N ASP A 69 2.34 20.17 -4.37
CA ASP A 69 3.62 19.63 -3.94
C ASP A 69 3.60 18.08 -3.97
N LEU A 70 4.42 17.54 -4.86
CA LEU A 70 4.52 16.10 -5.10
C LEU A 70 5.09 15.36 -3.88
N ASN A 71 5.97 16.00 -3.10
CA ASN A 71 6.51 15.39 -1.88
C ASN A 71 5.42 15.23 -0.82
N THR A 72 4.69 16.30 -0.53
CA THR A 72 3.60 16.27 0.46
C THR A 72 2.53 15.26 0.07
N ARG A 73 2.15 15.18 -1.21
CA ARG A 73 1.20 14.15 -1.69
C ARG A 73 1.70 12.73 -1.50
N TYR A 74 3.00 12.49 -1.70
CA TYR A 74 3.58 11.16 -1.52
C TYR A 74 3.60 10.75 -0.05
N GLU A 75 3.98 11.66 0.86
CA GLU A 75 3.95 11.39 2.30
C GLU A 75 2.51 11.23 2.81
N LEU A 76 1.56 12.03 2.32
CA LEU A 76 0.13 11.83 2.59
C LEU A 76 -0.34 10.46 2.12
N ALA A 77 0.05 10.04 0.91
CA ALA A 77 -0.33 8.72 0.41
C ALA A 77 0.19 7.59 1.31
N LYS A 78 1.43 7.68 1.81
CA LYS A 78 1.98 6.70 2.76
C LYS A 78 1.17 6.62 4.04
N SER A 79 0.80 7.76 4.61
CA SER A 79 -0.04 7.78 5.81
C SER A 79 -1.44 7.22 5.55
N GLN A 80 -2.05 7.61 4.44
CA GLN A 80 -3.34 7.09 3.98
C GLN A 80 -3.31 5.56 3.81
N ILE A 81 -2.21 4.97 3.35
CA ILE A 81 -2.05 3.51 3.26
C ILE A 81 -2.10 2.84 4.64
N ILE A 82 -1.40 3.37 5.64
CA ILE A 82 -1.43 2.85 7.02
C ILE A 82 -2.81 3.00 7.66
N ASN A 83 -3.51 4.08 7.32
CA ASN A 83 -4.87 4.37 7.76
C ASN A 83 -5.95 3.62 6.94
N LYS A 84 -5.56 2.86 5.91
CA LYS A 84 -6.44 2.14 4.96
C LYS A 84 -7.32 3.03 4.08
N ASP A 85 -6.98 4.31 3.95
CA ASP A 85 -7.58 5.26 3.03
C ASP A 85 -7.01 5.10 1.61
N TYR A 86 -7.07 3.87 1.08
CA TYR A 86 -6.41 3.49 -0.17
C TYR A 86 -6.88 4.29 -1.38
N SER A 87 -8.15 4.70 -1.41
CA SER A 87 -8.70 5.52 -2.50
C SER A 87 -7.96 6.86 -2.62
N GLU A 88 -7.77 7.56 -1.50
CA GLU A 88 -7.06 8.83 -1.46
C GLU A 88 -5.56 8.66 -1.72
N ALA A 89 -4.96 7.58 -1.21
CA ALA A 89 -3.56 7.25 -1.51
C ALA A 89 -3.35 7.06 -3.02
N ILE A 90 -4.21 6.27 -3.67
CA ILE A 90 -4.19 6.03 -5.11
C ILE A 90 -4.35 7.36 -5.87
N ASN A 91 -5.29 8.23 -5.46
CA ASN A 91 -5.48 9.53 -6.09
C ASN A 91 -4.24 10.42 -6.01
N ASN A 92 -3.59 10.49 -4.84
CA ASN A 92 -2.36 11.25 -4.65
C ASN A 92 -1.21 10.73 -5.51
N LEU A 93 -1.03 9.41 -5.58
CA LEU A 93 0.03 8.78 -6.37
C LEU A 93 -0.20 8.94 -7.88
N LEU A 94 -1.44 8.79 -8.34
CA LEU A 94 -1.79 9.03 -9.75
C LEU A 94 -1.57 10.48 -10.14
N PHE A 95 -1.89 11.44 -9.26
CA PHE A 95 -1.59 12.85 -9.50
C PHE A 95 -0.08 13.08 -9.70
N ILE A 96 0.76 12.47 -8.85
CA ILE A 96 2.22 12.58 -9.00
C ILE A 96 2.66 12.06 -10.37
N ILE A 97 2.17 10.89 -10.77
CA ILE A 97 2.52 10.26 -12.05
C ILE A 97 2.04 11.10 -13.25
N GLU A 98 0.85 11.70 -13.15
CA GLU A 98 0.33 12.61 -14.17
C GLU A 98 1.22 13.85 -14.33
N LYS A 99 1.69 14.45 -13.22
CA LYS A 99 2.56 15.63 -13.26
C LYS A 99 4.00 15.32 -13.67
N ASN A 100 4.55 14.22 -13.16
CA ASN A 100 5.90 13.79 -13.45
C ASN A 100 6.02 12.27 -13.29
N LYS A 101 5.96 11.57 -14.43
CA LYS A 101 6.06 10.10 -14.51
C LYS A 101 7.31 9.54 -13.83
N GLY A 102 8.44 10.27 -13.91
CA GLY A 102 9.75 9.85 -13.39
C GLY A 102 10.08 10.41 -12.01
N TRP A 103 9.11 10.99 -11.30
CA TRP A 103 9.35 11.62 -10.00
C TRP A 103 10.02 10.66 -9.01
N LYS A 104 11.18 11.09 -8.46
CA LYS A 104 12.06 10.30 -7.59
C LYS A 104 12.23 8.86 -8.05
N ASP A 105 12.74 8.65 -9.27
CA ASP A 105 13.02 7.31 -9.82
C ASP A 105 11.77 6.41 -9.89
N ASN A 106 10.63 7.00 -10.23
CA ASN A 106 9.31 6.34 -10.31
C ASN A 106 8.75 5.85 -8.96
N LYS A 107 9.18 6.41 -7.82
CA LYS A 107 8.67 6.02 -6.49
C LYS A 107 7.15 5.98 -6.41
N ALA A 108 6.45 6.96 -6.99
CA ALA A 108 4.98 6.99 -6.96
C ALA A 108 4.35 5.81 -7.70
N LYS A 109 4.93 5.37 -8.82
CA LYS A 109 4.47 4.20 -9.56
C LYS A 109 4.72 2.92 -8.77
N THR A 110 5.91 2.78 -8.18
CA THR A 110 6.25 1.62 -7.35
C THR A 110 5.28 1.49 -6.16
N GLU A 111 5.01 2.60 -5.48
CA GLU A 111 4.05 2.63 -4.37
C GLU A 111 2.64 2.21 -4.80
N LEU A 112 2.20 2.71 -5.96
CA LEU A 112 0.89 2.36 -6.51
C LEU A 112 0.78 0.86 -6.82
N LEU A 113 1.84 0.24 -7.33
CA LEU A 113 1.89 -1.22 -7.55
C LEU A 113 1.88 -2.01 -6.24
N ASN A 114 2.53 -1.50 -5.19
CA ASN A 114 2.50 -2.13 -3.87
C ASN A 114 1.08 -2.13 -3.28
N ILE A 115 0.35 -1.01 -3.39
CA ILE A 115 -1.07 -0.93 -2.99
C ILE A 115 -1.90 -1.96 -3.75
N PHE A 116 -1.72 -2.06 -5.07
CA PHE A 116 -2.46 -3.06 -5.86
C PHE A 116 -2.16 -4.49 -5.44
N SER A 117 -0.91 -4.79 -5.08
CA SER A 117 -0.53 -6.10 -4.55
C SER A 117 -1.13 -6.36 -3.17
N LEU A 118 -1.25 -5.32 -2.34
CA LEU A 118 -1.84 -5.40 -1.00
C LEU A 118 -3.35 -5.66 -1.06
N LEU A 119 -4.07 -4.95 -1.92
CA LEU A 119 -5.52 -5.08 -2.11
C LEU A 119 -5.89 -6.34 -2.91
N GLY A 120 -5.03 -6.74 -3.84
CA GLY A 120 -5.27 -7.84 -4.77
C GLY A 120 -5.96 -7.40 -6.06
N ASP A 121 -5.86 -8.27 -7.07
CA ASP A 121 -6.31 -7.98 -8.44
C ASP A 121 -7.82 -7.79 -8.59
N SER A 122 -8.61 -8.42 -7.72
CA SER A 122 -10.08 -8.35 -7.76
C SER A 122 -10.66 -7.15 -7.02
N ASP A 123 -9.83 -6.36 -6.34
CA ASP A 123 -10.29 -5.19 -5.61
C ASP A 123 -10.72 -4.06 -6.60
N PRO A 124 -11.88 -3.43 -6.41
CA PRO A 124 -12.35 -2.36 -7.29
C PRO A 124 -11.37 -1.20 -7.42
N LEU A 125 -10.67 -0.82 -6.34
CA LEU A 125 -9.69 0.27 -6.36
C LEU A 125 -8.45 -0.13 -7.17
N THR A 126 -8.02 -1.39 -7.08
CA THR A 126 -6.94 -1.92 -7.92
C THR A 126 -7.31 -1.85 -9.40
N MET A 127 -8.52 -2.30 -9.74
CA MET A 127 -8.99 -2.31 -11.14
C MET A 127 -9.06 -0.89 -11.71
N GLU A 128 -9.69 0.04 -10.99
CA GLU A 128 -9.81 1.44 -11.42
C GLU A 128 -8.43 2.11 -11.50
N GLY A 129 -7.60 1.95 -10.46
CA GLY A 129 -6.27 2.54 -10.39
C GLY A 129 -5.37 2.06 -11.54
N ARG A 130 -5.40 0.77 -11.89
CA ARG A 130 -4.65 0.22 -13.04
C ARG A 130 -5.14 0.80 -14.36
N SER A 131 -6.44 0.95 -14.55
CA SER A 131 -7.01 1.58 -15.75
C SER A 131 -6.52 3.02 -15.90
N ARG A 132 -6.60 3.81 -14.82
CA ARG A 132 -6.13 5.21 -14.78
C ARG A 132 -4.63 5.30 -15.02
N LEU A 133 -3.83 4.44 -14.39
CA LEU A 133 -2.38 4.39 -14.59
C LEU A 133 -2.02 4.08 -16.05
N SER A 134 -2.69 3.10 -16.66
CA SER A 134 -2.46 2.72 -18.06
C SER A 134 -2.74 3.89 -18.99
N ASN A 135 -3.88 4.58 -18.79
CA ASN A 135 -4.21 5.80 -19.54
C ASN A 135 -3.16 6.89 -19.39
N LEU A 136 -2.59 7.10 -18.19
CA LEU A 136 -1.53 8.11 -18.00
C LEU A 136 -0.22 7.74 -18.70
N ILE A 137 0.13 6.45 -18.76
CA ILE A 137 1.40 5.99 -19.33
C ILE A 137 1.36 5.97 -20.86
N PHE A 138 0.26 5.48 -21.43
CA PHE A 138 0.13 5.20 -22.87
C PHE A 138 -0.64 6.25 -23.67
N LYS A 139 -1.18 7.28 -23.00
CA LYS A 139 -1.62 8.51 -23.67
C LYS A 139 -0.40 9.36 -24.05
#